data_AF-A0A846W3M5-F1
#
_entry.id   AF-A0A846W3M5-F1
#
_cell.length_a   1.000
_cell.length_b   1.000
_cell.length_c   1.000
_cell.angle_alpha   90.00
_cell.angle_beta   90.00
_cell.angle_gamma   90.00
#
_symmetry.space_group_name_H-M   'P 1'
#
loop_
_entity.id
_entity.type
_entity.pdbx_description
1 polymer ?
#
loop_
_entity_poly.entity_id
_entity_poly.type
_entity_poly.pdbx_seq_one_letter_code
_entity_poly.pdbx_strand_id
1 'polypeptide(L)'
;MADSPQARSVADPRTRARDIDRAEVSTVLDAAYAEGQLGAQEYHDRVKRAGSARTLGELRGLTADLQSPAVFGPTTERKRFGRKHSGEYPARTKARDDDRARTIAALDTARADGQLDAEEHTAMTELAAEARTLGELATLVAELQQRPAPPVKPKARNTFRIVTIAAVGLAAVGGFAWTIRADEPAAKETAASVDYDAAPPLVIPTPNLNTIAGFVQFRDDYRTKFGDAVVDEAVLHDEHASAVRRAPDNGDWTVSYTYRGGFERSNSQVTTRDRKAVDIDLAQVNTDALAAVLNAAATTLGVPGGVVSHYRIANDTWVGRPSITVYVRNEVSQSAHLVLALSGEVLKTYPYER
;
A
#
# COMPACT_ATOMS: atom_id res chain seq x y z
N MET A 1 -40.97 -13.61 33.73
CA MET A 1 -40.18 -12.69 34.58
C MET A 1 -38.80 -13.30 34.69
N ALA A 2 -37.76 -12.57 34.23
CA ALA A 2 -36.34 -12.92 34.20
C ALA A 2 -35.99 -14.20 33.40
N ASP A 3 -34.87 -14.35 32.69
CA ASP A 3 -33.54 -13.81 32.90
C ASP A 3 -32.74 -13.84 31.58
N SER A 4 -31.91 -12.84 31.31
CA SER A 4 -30.72 -12.94 30.43
C SER A 4 -29.49 -13.09 31.36
N PRO A 5 -28.20 -13.14 30.94
CA PRO A 5 -27.58 -13.08 29.60
C PRO A 5 -26.34 -14.00 29.43
N GLN A 6 -25.89 -14.32 28.20
CA GLN A 6 -24.47 -14.61 27.87
C GLN A 6 -24.25 -14.45 26.35
N ALA A 7 -23.16 -13.96 25.78
CA ALA A 7 -22.05 -13.09 26.20
C ALA A 7 -21.42 -12.62 24.88
N ARG A 8 -21.31 -11.31 24.65
CA ARG A 8 -20.54 -10.75 23.52
C ARG A 8 -19.07 -11.03 23.79
N SER A 9 -18.32 -11.55 22.82
CA SER A 9 -16.87 -11.74 22.93
C SER A 9 -16.17 -10.37 23.00
N VAL A 10 -16.07 -9.82 24.21
CA VAL A 10 -15.18 -8.70 24.50
C VAL A 10 -13.77 -9.23 24.31
N ALA A 11 -13.02 -8.68 23.34
CA ALA A 11 -11.61 -9.01 23.15
C ALA A 11 -10.89 -8.93 24.50
N ASP A 12 -10.11 -9.95 24.87
CA ASP A 12 -9.47 -10.06 26.18
C ASP A 12 -8.59 -8.82 26.45
N PRO A 13 -8.78 -8.09 27.57
CA PRO A 13 -7.96 -6.94 27.93
C PRO A 13 -6.45 -7.24 28.01
N ARG A 14 -6.05 -8.51 28.13
CA ARG A 14 -4.65 -8.96 28.11
C ARG A 14 -4.08 -9.18 26.72
N THR A 15 -4.88 -9.06 25.68
CA THR A 15 -4.42 -9.22 24.28
C THR A 15 -3.39 -8.16 23.95
N ARG A 16 -2.25 -8.57 23.38
CA ARG A 16 -1.16 -7.68 23.01
C ARG A 16 -1.61 -6.72 21.89
N ALA A 17 -1.35 -5.43 22.07
CA ALA A 17 -1.61 -4.43 21.05
C ALA A 17 -0.57 -4.52 19.92
N ARG A 18 -1.03 -4.57 18.68
CA ARG A 18 -0.22 -4.44 17.46
C ARG A 18 -0.04 -2.96 17.12
N ASP A 19 0.87 -2.67 16.19
CA ASP A 19 1.09 -1.30 15.71
C ASP A 19 -0.16 -0.69 15.08
N ILE A 20 -0.96 -1.51 14.37
CA ILE A 20 -2.24 -1.07 13.82
C ILE A 20 -3.23 -0.65 14.90
N ASP A 21 -3.28 -1.38 16.02
CA ASP A 21 -4.20 -1.07 17.12
C ASP A 21 -3.77 0.24 17.82
N ARG A 22 -2.46 0.51 17.93
CA ARG A 22 -1.92 1.78 18.43
C ARG A 22 -2.24 2.95 17.49
N ALA A 23 -2.09 2.75 16.18
CA ALA A 23 -2.37 3.78 15.16
C ALA A 23 -3.86 4.14 15.09
N GLU A 24 -4.75 3.15 15.22
CA GLU A 24 -6.20 3.38 15.31
C GLU A 24 -6.55 4.25 16.52
N VAL A 25 -5.97 3.97 17.69
CA VAL A 25 -6.19 4.78 18.90
C VAL A 25 -5.63 6.20 18.76
N SER A 26 -4.45 6.37 18.16
CA SER A 26 -3.90 7.70 17.86
C SER A 26 -4.85 8.52 16.97
N THR A 27 -5.46 7.88 15.96
CA THR A 27 -6.43 8.54 15.07
C THR A 27 -7.68 9.02 15.84
N VAL A 28 -8.15 8.23 16.81
CA VAL A 28 -9.28 8.63 17.68
C VAL A 28 -8.90 9.80 18.60
N LEU A 29 -7.67 9.81 19.12
CA LEU A 29 -7.16 10.91 19.94
C LEU A 29 -7.00 12.21 19.13
N ASP A 30 -6.53 12.10 17.89
CA ASP A 30 -6.40 13.23 16.96
C ASP A 30 -7.78 13.87 16.67
N ALA A 31 -8.79 13.03 16.41
CA ALA A 31 -10.16 13.48 16.19
C ALA A 31 -10.74 14.15 17.44
N ALA A 32 -10.54 13.57 18.63
CA ALA A 32 -11.01 14.14 19.88
C ALA A 32 -10.32 15.48 20.23
N TYR A 33 -9.05 15.66 19.86
CA TYR A 33 -8.35 16.93 19.98
C TYR A 33 -8.91 17.97 18.99
N ALA A 34 -9.14 17.59 17.73
CA ALA A 34 -9.72 18.45 16.72
C ALA A 34 -11.15 18.91 17.07
N GLU A 35 -11.92 18.06 17.76
CA GLU A 35 -13.26 18.36 18.27
C GLU A 35 -13.26 19.10 19.61
N GLY A 36 -12.09 19.36 20.21
CA GLY A 36 -11.93 20.09 21.46
C GLY A 36 -12.31 19.31 22.71
N GLN A 37 -12.45 17.98 22.63
CA GLN A 37 -12.72 17.11 23.78
C GLN A 37 -11.45 16.85 24.61
N LEU A 38 -10.28 17.02 24.01
CA LEU A 38 -8.98 16.93 24.66
C LEU A 38 -8.26 18.28 24.62
N GLY A 39 -7.68 18.68 25.76
CA GLY A 39 -6.73 19.80 25.79
C GLY A 39 -5.38 19.43 25.15
N ALA A 40 -4.60 20.42 24.72
CA ALA A 40 -3.33 20.17 24.02
C ALA A 40 -2.33 19.32 24.83
N GLN A 41 -2.14 19.63 26.13
CA GLN A 41 -1.23 18.86 26.98
C GLN A 41 -1.73 17.43 27.20
N GLU A 42 -3.04 17.26 27.40
CA GLU A 42 -3.67 15.97 27.61
C GLU A 42 -3.61 15.07 26.37
N TYR A 43 -3.80 15.66 25.18
CA TYR A 43 -3.63 14.98 23.90
C TYR A 43 -2.21 14.43 23.74
N HIS A 44 -1.17 15.25 23.97
CA HIS A 44 0.23 14.81 23.85
C HIS A 44 0.55 13.67 24.82
N ASP A 45 0.03 13.72 26.05
CA ASP A 45 0.24 12.68 27.05
C ASP A 45 -0.51 11.38 26.72
N ARG A 46 -1.70 11.45 26.12
CA ARG A 46 -2.46 10.28 25.66
C ARG A 46 -1.81 9.64 24.43
N VAL A 47 -1.31 10.42 23.47
CA VAL A 47 -0.60 9.90 22.28
C VAL A 47 0.70 9.20 22.66
N LYS A 48 1.50 9.78 23.58
CA LYS A 48 2.70 9.11 24.11
C LYS A 48 2.36 7.79 24.78
N ARG A 49 1.31 7.76 25.62
CA ARG A 49 0.85 6.52 26.28
C ARG A 49 0.36 5.48 25.27
N ALA A 50 -0.38 5.88 24.24
CA ALA A 50 -0.84 5.01 23.17
C ALA A 50 0.33 4.35 22.41
N GLY A 51 1.38 5.11 22.10
CA GLY A 51 2.59 4.59 21.46
C GLY A 51 3.35 3.55 22.31
N SER A 52 3.28 3.67 23.63
CA SER A 52 3.93 2.74 24.58
C SER A 52 3.04 1.59 25.06
N ALA A 53 1.75 1.59 24.69
CA ALA A 53 0.78 0.61 25.16
C ALA A 53 1.08 -0.79 24.62
N ARG A 54 1.07 -1.76 25.53
CA ARG A 54 1.36 -3.17 25.26
C ARG A 54 0.09 -4.00 25.09
N THR A 55 -1.05 -3.52 25.57
CA THR A 55 -2.31 -4.27 25.56
C THR A 55 -3.48 -3.49 24.97
N LEU A 56 -4.47 -4.22 24.43
CA LEU A 56 -5.73 -3.64 23.98
C LEU A 56 -6.58 -3.07 25.13
N GLY A 57 -6.34 -3.49 26.37
CA GLY A 57 -6.96 -2.91 27.56
C GLY A 57 -6.43 -1.51 27.86
N GLU A 58 -5.11 -1.31 27.79
CA GLU A 58 -4.47 0.00 27.96
C GLU A 58 -4.94 0.99 26.89
N LEU A 59 -5.00 0.55 25.63
CA LEU A 59 -5.48 1.36 24.51
C LEU A 59 -6.95 1.76 24.68
N ARG A 60 -7.83 0.83 25.08
CA ARG A 60 -9.24 1.13 25.37
C ARG A 60 -9.41 2.11 26.52
N GLY A 61 -8.55 2.05 27.54
CA GLY A 61 -8.58 2.99 28.65
C GLY A 61 -8.29 4.44 28.25
N LEU A 62 -7.52 4.66 27.17
CA LEU A 62 -7.16 6.00 26.69
C LEU A 62 -8.28 6.69 25.91
N THR A 63 -9.29 5.94 25.46
CA THR A 63 -10.41 6.45 24.64
C THR A 63 -11.78 6.24 25.28
N ALA A 64 -11.85 5.63 26.47
CA ALA A 64 -13.10 5.22 27.11
C ALA A 64 -14.02 6.39 27.50
N ASP A 65 -13.42 7.55 27.78
CA ASP A 65 -14.07 8.77 28.23
C ASP A 65 -14.35 9.77 27.11
N LEU A 66 -13.87 9.49 25.88
CA LEU A 66 -14.07 10.35 24.72
C LEU A 66 -15.43 10.10 24.10
N GLN A 67 -16.15 11.19 23.83
CA GLN A 67 -17.41 11.14 23.09
C GLN A 67 -17.06 10.94 21.62
N SER A 68 -17.04 9.70 21.15
CA SER A 68 -16.70 9.43 19.74
C SER A 68 -17.67 10.17 18.79
N PRO A 69 -17.19 10.91 17.77
CA PRO A 69 -18.02 11.20 16.62
C PRO A 69 -18.40 9.87 15.96
N ALA A 70 -19.55 9.84 15.31
CA ALA A 70 -20.13 8.66 14.66
C ALA A 70 -19.30 8.14 13.45
N VAL A 71 -18.04 7.76 13.65
CA VAL A 71 -17.31 6.85 12.76
C VAL A 71 -17.80 5.41 12.98
N PHE A 72 -18.40 5.14 14.15
CA PHE A 72 -19.23 3.95 14.38
C PHE A 72 -20.60 4.38 14.89
N GLY A 73 -21.61 4.36 14.01
CA GLY A 73 -23.00 4.36 14.46
C GLY A 73 -23.28 3.15 15.38
N PRO A 74 -24.39 3.14 16.14
CA PRO A 74 -24.74 1.97 16.94
C PRO A 74 -24.74 0.74 16.02
N THR A 75 -24.18 -0.37 16.51
CA THR A 75 -24.24 -1.70 15.88
C THR A 75 -25.70 -2.07 15.66
N THR A 76 -26.27 -1.54 14.58
CA THR A 76 -27.48 -2.06 13.98
C THR A 76 -27.05 -3.37 13.37
N GLU A 77 -27.66 -4.45 13.84
CA GLU A 77 -27.66 -5.73 13.15
C GLU A 77 -27.96 -5.44 11.68
N ARG A 78 -26.93 -5.50 10.85
CA ARG A 78 -27.07 -5.31 9.41
C ARG A 78 -27.86 -6.50 8.89
N LYS A 79 -29.18 -6.29 8.79
CA LYS A 79 -30.07 -7.09 7.98
C LYS A 79 -29.46 -7.13 6.57
N ARG A 80 -29.00 -8.32 6.19
CA ARG A 80 -28.28 -8.59 4.95
C ARG A 80 -29.16 -8.21 3.77
N PHE A 81 -28.93 -7.02 3.19
CA PHE A 81 -29.30 -6.77 1.81
C PHE A 81 -28.15 -7.24 0.94
N GLY A 82 -28.28 -8.48 0.45
CA GLY A 82 -27.37 -9.05 -0.52
C GLY A 82 -27.48 -8.30 -1.85
N ARG A 83 -26.38 -7.70 -2.27
CA ARG A 83 -26.07 -7.56 -3.70
C ARG A 83 -24.63 -8.03 -3.89
N LYS A 84 -24.50 -9.26 -4.42
CA LYS A 84 -23.22 -9.82 -4.86
C LYS A 84 -22.65 -8.90 -5.95
N HIS A 85 -21.59 -8.17 -5.64
CA HIS A 85 -20.55 -7.88 -6.61
C HIS A 85 -19.38 -8.79 -6.22
N SER A 86 -19.12 -9.81 -7.04
CA SER A 86 -17.92 -10.63 -6.94
C SER A 86 -16.71 -9.70 -7.10
N GLY A 87 -15.93 -9.57 -6.03
CA GLY A 87 -14.62 -8.92 -6.04
C GLY A 87 -13.57 -9.80 -6.71
N GLU A 88 -13.86 -10.24 -7.93
CA GLU A 88 -12.97 -11.06 -8.72
C GLU A 88 -12.25 -10.15 -9.71
N TYR A 89 -10.94 -9.98 -9.52
CA TYR A 89 -10.11 -9.26 -10.48
C TYR A 89 -10.23 -9.94 -11.86
N PRO A 90 -10.26 -9.18 -12.98
CA PRO A 90 -10.38 -9.78 -14.30
C PRO A 90 -9.32 -10.85 -14.54
N ALA A 91 -9.69 -11.99 -15.11
CA ALA A 91 -8.80 -13.14 -15.35
C ALA A 91 -7.48 -12.78 -16.09
N ARG A 92 -7.50 -11.72 -16.90
CA ARG A 92 -6.33 -11.17 -17.62
C ARG A 92 -5.34 -10.37 -16.76
N THR A 93 -5.58 -10.25 -15.46
CA THR A 93 -4.70 -9.51 -14.54
C THR A 93 -3.42 -10.31 -14.32
N LYS A 94 -2.25 -9.67 -14.41
CA LYS A 94 -0.96 -10.35 -14.21
C LYS A 94 -0.84 -10.86 -12.77
N ALA A 95 -0.45 -12.12 -12.60
CA ALA A 95 -0.19 -12.71 -11.28
C ALA A 95 1.10 -12.13 -10.68
N ARG A 96 1.03 -11.66 -9.43
CA ARG A 96 2.21 -11.23 -8.66
C ARG A 96 2.85 -12.43 -7.97
N ASP A 97 4.07 -12.25 -7.48
CA ASP A 97 4.79 -13.30 -6.74
C ASP A 97 4.02 -13.73 -5.48
N ASP A 98 3.35 -12.81 -4.80
CA ASP A 98 2.48 -13.13 -3.65
C ASP A 98 1.28 -14.00 -4.05
N ASP A 99 0.73 -13.82 -5.27
CA ASP A 99 -0.40 -14.60 -5.74
C ASP A 99 0.04 -16.03 -6.10
N ARG A 100 1.21 -16.16 -6.76
CA ARG A 100 1.85 -17.46 -7.01
C ARG A 100 2.19 -18.16 -5.69
N ALA A 101 2.78 -17.44 -4.73
CA ALA A 101 3.15 -17.99 -3.42
C ALA A 101 1.92 -18.47 -2.62
N ARG A 102 0.79 -17.73 -2.67
CA ARG A 102 -0.47 -18.17 -2.06
C ARG A 102 -1.02 -19.43 -2.72
N THR A 103 -0.96 -19.53 -4.04
CA THR A 103 -1.39 -20.74 -4.77
C THR A 103 -0.50 -21.93 -4.44
N ILE A 104 0.82 -21.77 -4.38
CA ILE A 104 1.76 -22.83 -3.98
C ILE A 104 1.49 -23.30 -2.56
N ALA A 105 1.26 -22.38 -1.61
CA ALA A 105 0.90 -22.75 -0.24
C ALA A 105 -0.43 -23.52 -0.15
N ALA A 106 -1.38 -23.22 -1.03
CA ALA A 106 -2.63 -23.99 -1.15
C ALA A 106 -2.39 -25.40 -1.72
N LEU A 107 -1.49 -25.56 -2.70
CA LEU A 107 -1.08 -26.87 -3.23
C LEU A 107 -0.34 -27.71 -2.18
N ASP A 108 0.51 -27.09 -1.37
CA ASP A 108 1.19 -27.75 -0.25
C ASP A 108 0.20 -28.26 0.80
N THR A 109 -0.83 -27.46 1.10
CA THR A 109 -1.91 -27.86 2.01
C THR A 109 -2.71 -29.02 1.41
N ALA A 110 -3.03 -28.97 0.11
CA ALA A 110 -3.75 -30.05 -0.57
C ALA A 110 -2.95 -31.36 -0.62
N ARG A 111 -1.61 -31.30 -0.73
CA ARG A 111 -0.73 -32.47 -0.58
C ARG A 111 -0.75 -33.02 0.84
N ALA A 112 -0.68 -32.15 1.85
CA ALA A 112 -0.77 -32.57 3.25
C ALA A 112 -2.11 -33.25 3.58
N ASP A 113 -3.19 -32.79 2.94
CA ASP A 113 -4.54 -33.36 3.05
C ASP A 113 -4.74 -34.61 2.16
N GLY A 114 -3.70 -35.05 1.45
CA GLY A 114 -3.70 -36.25 0.60
C GLY A 114 -4.55 -36.12 -0.68
N GLN A 115 -4.86 -34.90 -1.10
CA GLN A 115 -5.61 -34.60 -2.32
C GLN A 115 -4.74 -34.63 -3.59
N LEU A 116 -3.42 -34.52 -3.41
CA LEU A 116 -2.40 -34.58 -4.46
C LEU A 116 -1.33 -35.59 -4.07
N ASP A 117 -0.91 -36.42 -5.02
CA ASP A 117 0.31 -37.23 -4.84
C ASP A 117 1.60 -36.39 -5.06
N ALA A 118 2.76 -36.99 -4.84
CA ALA A 118 4.03 -36.29 -4.89
C ALA A 118 4.45 -35.85 -6.31
N GLU A 119 4.10 -36.64 -7.33
CA GLU A 119 4.43 -36.36 -8.73
C GLU A 119 3.49 -35.26 -9.26
N GLU A 120 2.19 -35.37 -8.94
CA GLU A 120 1.17 -34.36 -9.26
C GLU A 120 1.45 -33.02 -8.58
N HIS A 121 1.83 -33.02 -7.30
CA HIS A 121 2.18 -31.80 -6.58
C HIS A 121 3.37 -31.07 -7.21
N THR A 122 4.38 -31.82 -7.66
CA THR A 122 5.55 -31.24 -8.34
C THR A 122 5.14 -30.57 -9.65
N ALA A 123 4.37 -31.27 -10.49
CA ALA A 123 3.87 -30.72 -11.76
C ALA A 123 2.97 -29.48 -11.55
N MET A 124 2.08 -29.50 -10.54
CA MET A 124 1.19 -28.38 -10.23
C MET A 124 1.94 -27.16 -9.68
N THR A 125 3.03 -27.39 -8.93
CA THR A 125 3.88 -26.31 -8.39
C THR A 125 4.67 -25.63 -9.50
N GLU A 126 5.18 -26.40 -10.47
CA GLU A 126 5.85 -25.86 -11.65
C GLU A 126 4.88 -25.03 -12.51
N LEU A 127 3.66 -25.54 -12.76
CA LEU A 127 2.61 -24.80 -13.48
C LEU A 127 2.19 -23.51 -12.76
N ALA A 128 2.07 -23.53 -11.43
CA ALA A 128 1.76 -22.34 -10.64
C ALA A 128 2.89 -21.30 -10.64
N ALA A 129 4.15 -21.75 -10.70
CA ALA A 129 5.30 -20.86 -10.79
C ALA A 129 5.39 -20.16 -12.17
N GLU A 130 5.00 -20.85 -13.23
CA GLU A 130 5.02 -20.32 -14.61
C GLU A 130 3.80 -19.47 -14.96
N ALA A 131 2.72 -19.55 -14.17
CA ALA A 131 1.49 -18.81 -14.40
C ALA A 131 1.72 -17.28 -14.41
N ARG A 132 1.29 -16.65 -15.50
CA ARG A 132 1.45 -15.22 -15.76
C ARG A 132 0.22 -14.42 -15.36
N THR A 133 -0.94 -15.06 -15.23
CA THR A 133 -2.21 -14.37 -14.95
C THR A 133 -2.98 -14.96 -13.76
N LEU A 134 -3.80 -14.13 -13.11
CA LEU A 134 -4.71 -14.54 -12.04
C LEU A 134 -5.77 -15.53 -12.55
N GLY A 135 -6.16 -15.45 -13.83
CA GLY A 135 -7.04 -16.42 -14.47
C GLY A 135 -6.43 -17.81 -14.60
N GLU A 136 -5.14 -17.91 -14.92
CA GLU A 136 -4.41 -19.17 -14.96
C GLU A 136 -4.31 -19.80 -13.57
N LEU A 137 -3.95 -19.01 -12.55
CA LEU A 137 -3.93 -19.47 -11.16
C LEU A 137 -5.32 -19.88 -10.66
N ALA A 138 -6.37 -19.12 -11.00
CA ALA A 138 -7.74 -19.42 -10.63
C ALA A 138 -8.26 -20.70 -11.31
N THR A 139 -7.84 -20.97 -12.55
CA THR A 139 -8.18 -22.22 -13.25
C THR A 139 -7.52 -23.41 -12.58
N LEU A 140 -6.25 -23.29 -12.18
CA LEU A 140 -5.51 -24.35 -11.48
C LEU A 140 -6.10 -24.64 -10.09
N VAL A 141 -6.52 -23.61 -9.36
CA VAL A 141 -7.23 -23.76 -8.07
C VAL A 141 -8.65 -24.31 -8.26
N ALA A 142 -9.37 -23.88 -9.30
CA ALA A 142 -10.71 -24.40 -9.60
C ALA A 142 -10.67 -25.88 -9.99
N GLU A 143 -9.67 -26.31 -10.76
CA GLU A 143 -9.45 -27.72 -11.11
C GLU A 143 -9.16 -28.57 -9.87
N LEU A 144 -8.36 -28.05 -8.93
CA LEU A 144 -8.12 -28.68 -7.64
C LEU A 144 -9.40 -28.80 -6.80
N GLN A 145 -10.25 -27.76 -6.78
CA GLN A 145 -11.50 -27.75 -6.03
C GLN A 145 -12.61 -28.61 -6.66
N GLN A 146 -12.56 -28.82 -7.98
CA GLN A 146 -13.50 -29.69 -8.69
C GLN A 146 -13.19 -31.18 -8.50
N ARG A 147 -11.99 -31.51 -7.99
CA ARG A 147 -11.56 -32.88 -7.76
C ARG A 147 -12.33 -33.45 -6.55
N PRO A 148 -13.07 -34.56 -6.71
CA PRO A 148 -13.79 -35.15 -5.59
C PRO A 148 -12.77 -35.61 -4.54
N ALA A 149 -13.03 -35.30 -3.27
CA ALA A 149 -12.19 -35.75 -2.17
C ALA A 149 -12.01 -37.27 -2.27
N PRO A 150 -10.77 -37.80 -2.16
CA PRO A 150 -10.54 -39.23 -2.19
C PRO A 150 -11.40 -39.86 -1.10
N PRO A 151 -12.08 -40.99 -1.39
CA PRO A 151 -12.85 -41.69 -0.38
C PRO A 151 -11.93 -41.99 0.80
N VAL A 152 -12.32 -41.54 1.99
CA VAL A 152 -11.60 -41.81 3.23
C VAL A 152 -11.48 -43.32 3.35
N LYS A 153 -10.26 -43.85 3.20
CA LYS A 153 -10.01 -45.29 3.36
C LYS A 153 -10.40 -45.66 4.80
N PRO A 154 -11.43 -46.49 5.04
CA PRO A 154 -11.65 -47.00 6.38
C PRO A 154 -10.42 -47.80 6.78
N LYS A 155 -9.92 -47.49 7.99
CA LYS A 155 -8.76 -48.14 8.62
C LYS A 155 -8.89 -49.66 8.46
N ALA A 156 -7.88 -50.25 7.83
CA ALA A 156 -7.88 -51.65 7.43
C ALA A 156 -8.31 -52.59 8.56
N ARG A 157 -9.37 -53.37 8.31
CA ARG A 157 -9.53 -54.68 8.93
C ARG A 157 -9.58 -55.70 7.80
N ASN A 158 -8.48 -56.42 7.69
CA ASN A 158 -8.21 -57.48 6.73
C ASN A 158 -9.32 -58.55 6.76
N THR A 159 -10.05 -58.73 5.65
CA THR A 159 -10.56 -60.05 5.22
C THR A 159 -10.83 -60.00 3.73
N PHE A 160 -10.24 -60.95 3.00
CA PHE A 160 -10.45 -61.24 1.58
C PHE A 160 -11.93 -61.25 1.16
N ARG A 161 -12.22 -60.73 -0.05
CA ARG A 161 -13.00 -61.42 -1.10
C ARG A 161 -12.98 -60.63 -2.41
N ILE A 162 -12.62 -61.34 -3.47
CA ILE A 162 -12.70 -60.98 -4.88
C ILE A 162 -14.17 -60.95 -5.29
N VAL A 163 -14.63 -59.90 -5.99
CA VAL A 163 -15.69 -60.00 -7.01
C VAL A 163 -15.45 -58.96 -8.11
N THR A 164 -15.24 -59.49 -9.31
CA THR A 164 -15.24 -58.84 -10.63
C THR A 164 -16.66 -58.43 -11.02
N ILE A 165 -16.89 -57.18 -11.42
CA ILE A 165 -17.95 -56.84 -12.40
C ILE A 165 -17.40 -55.76 -13.35
N ALA A 166 -17.36 -56.14 -14.62
CA ALA A 166 -17.10 -55.30 -15.78
C ALA A 166 -18.37 -54.51 -16.18
N ALA A 167 -18.19 -53.34 -16.80
CA ALA A 167 -18.75 -53.00 -18.12
C ALA A 167 -18.87 -51.47 -18.37
N VAL A 168 -18.24 -51.04 -19.48
CA VAL A 168 -18.78 -50.16 -20.57
C VAL A 168 -19.09 -48.68 -20.20
N GLY A 169 -18.62 -47.66 -20.92
CA GLY A 169 -18.09 -47.62 -22.28
C GLY A 169 -17.29 -46.34 -22.58
N LEU A 170 -16.28 -46.56 -23.43
CA LEU A 170 -15.39 -45.59 -24.05
C LEU A 170 -15.94 -45.24 -25.44
N ALA A 171 -16.18 -43.94 -25.67
CA ALA A 171 -16.31 -43.31 -26.98
C ALA A 171 -15.98 -41.82 -26.75
N ALA A 172 -15.14 -41.11 -27.51
CA ALA A 172 -14.33 -41.43 -28.67
C ALA A 172 -13.27 -40.32 -28.80
N VAL A 173 -11.99 -40.67 -28.97
CA VAL A 173 -11.03 -39.90 -29.80
C VAL A 173 -10.07 -40.93 -30.42
N GLY A 174 -10.45 -41.48 -31.57
CA GLY A 174 -9.48 -41.91 -32.58
C GLY A 174 -9.29 -40.74 -33.55
N GLY A 175 -8.18 -40.54 -34.24
CA GLY A 175 -6.84 -41.12 -34.26
C GLY A 175 -5.92 -39.98 -34.74
N PHE A 176 -4.59 -40.05 -34.70
CA PHE A 176 -3.76 -40.86 -35.59
C PHE A 176 -2.32 -40.46 -35.25
N ALA A 177 -1.56 -41.31 -34.55
CA ALA A 177 -0.48 -42.14 -35.10
C ALA A 177 0.67 -41.38 -35.81
N TRP A 178 1.73 -41.18 -35.04
CA TRP A 178 3.15 -41.36 -35.40
C TRP A 178 3.51 -41.64 -36.87
N THR A 179 4.34 -40.76 -37.44
CA THR A 179 5.46 -41.20 -38.29
C THR A 179 6.74 -40.59 -37.73
N ILE A 180 7.63 -41.45 -37.25
CA ILE A 180 9.01 -41.06 -36.95
C ILE A 180 9.71 -40.88 -38.29
N ARG A 181 10.22 -39.67 -38.55
CA ARG A 181 11.38 -39.50 -39.41
C ARG A 181 12.51 -39.03 -38.50
N ALA A 182 13.52 -39.88 -38.38
CA ALA A 182 14.80 -39.47 -37.84
C ALA A 182 15.37 -38.41 -38.78
N ASP A 183 15.57 -37.21 -38.26
CA ASP A 183 16.42 -36.18 -38.85
C ASP A 183 17.23 -35.52 -37.72
N GLU A 184 18.46 -35.18 -38.06
CA GLU A 184 19.58 -34.71 -37.24
C GLU A 184 19.26 -33.72 -36.10
N PRO A 185 20.06 -33.70 -35.01
CA PRO A 185 19.89 -32.74 -33.95
C PRO A 185 20.19 -31.33 -34.48
N ALA A 186 19.14 -30.51 -34.61
CA ALA A 186 19.29 -29.08 -34.83
C ALA A 186 20.17 -28.49 -33.72
N ALA A 187 21.20 -27.75 -34.12
CA ALA A 187 22.13 -27.07 -33.24
C ALA A 187 21.36 -26.23 -32.22
N LYS A 188 21.68 -26.42 -30.93
CA LYS A 188 21.23 -25.53 -29.86
C LYS A 188 21.72 -24.13 -30.19
N GLU A 189 20.82 -23.22 -30.55
CA GLU A 189 21.08 -21.80 -30.42
C GLU A 189 21.34 -21.52 -28.94
N THR A 190 22.61 -21.28 -28.62
CA THR A 190 23.02 -20.71 -27.34
C THR A 190 22.33 -19.36 -27.22
N ALA A 191 21.27 -19.30 -26.41
CA ALA A 191 20.79 -18.04 -25.88
C ALA A 191 21.99 -17.34 -25.24
N ALA A 192 22.37 -16.18 -25.78
CA ALA A 192 23.41 -15.36 -25.21
C ALA A 192 23.04 -15.08 -23.75
N SER A 193 23.85 -15.58 -22.82
CA SER A 193 23.76 -15.20 -21.42
C SER A 193 24.02 -13.70 -21.35
N VAL A 194 22.99 -12.93 -21.01
CA VAL A 194 23.16 -11.52 -20.67
C VAL A 194 23.94 -11.48 -19.36
N ASP A 195 25.18 -11.01 -19.44
CA ASP A 195 26.02 -10.78 -18.29
C ASP A 195 25.50 -9.54 -17.55
N TYR A 196 24.75 -9.76 -16.47
CA TYR A 196 24.21 -8.70 -15.63
C TYR A 196 25.30 -7.95 -14.84
N ASP A 197 26.51 -8.51 -14.75
CA ASP A 197 27.65 -7.90 -14.06
C ASP A 197 28.45 -6.94 -14.97
N ALA A 198 28.11 -6.85 -16.26
CA ALA A 198 28.78 -5.98 -17.23
C ALA A 198 28.23 -4.53 -17.28
N ALA A 199 27.18 -4.21 -16.53
CA ALA A 199 26.66 -2.84 -16.45
C ALA A 199 27.46 -2.03 -15.42
N PRO A 200 28.18 -0.95 -15.80
CA PRO A 200 28.80 -0.07 -14.81
C PRO A 200 27.72 0.50 -13.88
N PRO A 201 27.98 0.67 -12.58
CA PRO A 201 27.00 1.25 -11.66
C PRO A 201 26.59 2.63 -12.19
N LEU A 202 25.33 2.76 -12.59
CA LEU A 202 24.77 4.03 -13.01
C LEU A 202 24.60 4.88 -11.74
N VAL A 203 25.57 5.75 -11.46
CA VAL A 203 25.45 6.77 -10.43
C VAL A 203 24.48 7.83 -10.96
N ILE A 204 23.19 7.65 -10.68
CA ILE A 204 22.19 8.69 -10.92
C ILE A 204 22.42 9.74 -9.82
N PRO A 205 22.87 10.95 -10.14
CA PRO A 205 22.97 12.00 -9.14
C PRO A 205 21.57 12.19 -8.54
N THR A 206 21.45 11.99 -7.22
CA THR A 206 20.21 12.26 -6.48
C THR A 206 20.43 13.57 -5.72
N PRO A 207 20.20 14.74 -6.35
CA PRO A 207 20.30 16.01 -5.67
C PRO A 207 19.30 16.05 -4.51
N ASN A 208 19.68 16.75 -3.44
CA ASN A 208 18.81 16.93 -2.29
C ASN A 208 17.49 17.58 -2.73
N LEU A 209 16.36 16.98 -2.37
CA LEU A 209 15.04 17.35 -2.88
C LEU A 209 14.53 18.69 -2.33
N ASN A 210 15.12 19.17 -1.23
CA ASN A 210 14.90 20.49 -0.67
C ASN A 210 15.66 21.61 -1.43
N THR A 211 16.39 21.28 -2.51
CA THR A 211 17.10 22.25 -3.37
C THR A 211 16.37 22.44 -4.70
N ILE A 212 16.74 23.48 -5.47
CA ILE A 212 16.13 23.69 -6.79
C ILE A 212 16.43 22.57 -7.78
N ALA A 213 17.64 21.98 -7.74
CA ALA A 213 17.98 20.85 -8.60
C ALA A 213 17.11 19.64 -8.29
N GLY A 214 16.88 19.37 -7.01
CA GLY A 214 15.98 18.33 -6.54
C GLY A 214 14.52 18.57 -6.91
N PHE A 215 14.04 19.82 -6.82
CA PHE A 215 12.71 20.18 -7.28
C PHE A 215 12.49 19.88 -8.76
N VAL A 216 13.43 20.32 -9.60
CA VAL A 216 13.35 20.16 -11.06
C VAL A 216 13.31 18.68 -11.40
N GLN A 217 14.18 17.87 -10.78
CA GLN A 217 14.17 16.42 -10.96
C GLN A 217 12.85 15.81 -10.52
N PHE A 218 12.36 16.11 -9.32
CA PHE A 218 11.08 15.60 -8.83
C PHE A 218 9.92 15.92 -9.79
N ARG A 219 9.84 17.17 -10.26
CA ARG A 219 8.80 17.61 -11.20
C ARG A 219 8.89 16.87 -12.53
N ASP A 220 10.09 16.72 -13.06
CA ASP A 220 10.30 16.10 -14.38
C ASP A 220 10.04 14.58 -14.32
N ASP A 221 10.44 13.92 -13.24
CA ASP A 221 10.12 12.51 -12.98
C ASP A 221 8.62 12.31 -12.75
N TYR A 222 7.97 13.25 -12.05
CA TYR A 222 6.52 13.21 -11.81
C TYR A 222 5.77 13.26 -13.14
N ARG A 223 6.15 14.21 -14.01
CA ARG A 223 5.59 14.33 -15.36
C ARG A 223 5.85 13.10 -16.21
N THR A 224 7.06 12.54 -16.14
CA THR A 224 7.41 11.32 -16.87
C THR A 224 6.55 10.13 -16.44
N LYS A 225 6.29 10.00 -15.13
CA LYS A 225 5.52 8.89 -14.59
C LYS A 225 4.01 9.02 -14.82
N PHE A 226 3.45 10.21 -14.58
CA PHE A 226 2.01 10.41 -14.53
C PHE A 226 1.43 11.07 -15.80
N GLY A 227 2.28 11.62 -16.67
CA GLY A 227 1.89 12.31 -17.90
C GLY A 227 1.49 13.78 -17.71
N ASP A 228 1.39 14.23 -16.45
CA ASP A 228 1.06 15.60 -16.04
C ASP A 228 1.96 16.03 -14.88
N ALA A 229 1.94 17.32 -14.52
CA ALA A 229 2.65 17.85 -13.37
C ALA A 229 1.68 18.31 -12.26
N VAL A 230 0.48 17.72 -12.20
CA VAL A 230 -0.61 18.18 -11.35
C VAL A 230 -0.67 17.37 -10.05
N VAL A 231 -0.60 18.07 -8.93
CA VAL A 231 -0.68 17.51 -7.56
C VAL A 231 -1.75 18.24 -6.73
N ASP A 232 -2.26 17.60 -5.70
CA ASP A 232 -3.01 18.27 -4.63
C ASP A 232 -2.05 18.87 -3.59
N GLU A 233 -0.98 18.13 -3.31
CA GLU A 233 0.06 18.51 -2.37
C GLU A 233 1.39 17.85 -2.75
N ALA A 234 2.50 18.57 -2.55
CA ALA A 234 3.84 18.00 -2.60
C ALA A 234 4.68 18.50 -1.42
N VAL A 235 5.42 17.61 -0.76
CA VAL A 235 6.34 17.95 0.33
C VAL A 235 7.72 17.44 -0.04
N LEU A 236 8.73 18.30 -0.03
CA LEU A 236 10.08 17.97 -0.45
C LEU A 236 11.04 18.19 0.73
N HIS A 237 11.51 17.07 1.29
CA HIS A 237 12.59 17.03 2.27
C HIS A 237 13.94 16.94 1.54
N ASP A 238 15.04 16.80 2.27
CA ASP A 238 16.37 16.56 1.69
C ASP A 238 16.47 15.20 0.96
N GLU A 239 16.11 14.11 1.64
CA GLU A 239 16.32 12.74 1.18
C GLU A 239 15.12 12.12 0.46
N HIS A 240 13.93 12.69 0.66
CA HIS A 240 12.70 12.17 0.08
C HIS A 240 11.68 13.27 -0.19
N ALA A 241 10.70 12.94 -1.02
CA ALA A 241 9.53 13.78 -1.22
C ALA A 241 8.26 12.94 -1.09
N SER A 242 7.14 13.59 -0.85
CA SER A 242 5.81 13.01 -0.94
C SER A 242 4.95 13.81 -1.90
N ALA A 243 4.05 13.14 -2.59
CA ALA A 243 3.10 13.75 -3.51
C ALA A 243 1.72 13.14 -3.28
N VAL A 244 0.72 13.99 -3.06
CA VAL A 244 -0.69 13.60 -3.06
C VAL A 244 -1.29 14.08 -4.37
N ARG A 245 -1.99 13.19 -5.07
CA ARG A 245 -2.69 13.53 -6.30
C ARG A 245 -4.06 12.89 -6.34
N ARG A 246 -4.93 13.44 -7.17
CA ARG A 246 -6.20 12.82 -7.56
C ARG A 246 -5.98 11.38 -8.05
N ALA A 247 -6.84 10.46 -7.61
CA ALA A 247 -6.79 9.08 -8.08
C ALA A 247 -7.19 8.99 -9.56
N PRO A 248 -6.52 8.15 -10.37
CA PRO A 248 -6.78 8.07 -11.81
C PRO A 248 -8.17 7.52 -12.13
N ASP A 249 -8.69 6.62 -11.31
CA ASP A 249 -9.96 5.93 -11.55
C ASP A 249 -11.17 6.69 -10.98
N ASN A 250 -10.94 7.56 -9.99
CA ASN A 250 -12.00 8.34 -9.34
C ASN A 250 -11.47 9.70 -8.88
N GLY A 251 -12.02 10.77 -9.46
CA GLY A 251 -11.62 12.14 -9.16
C GLY A 251 -11.95 12.63 -7.75
N ASP A 252 -12.80 11.92 -7.01
CA ASP A 252 -13.17 12.21 -5.63
C ASP A 252 -12.21 11.57 -4.61
N TRP A 253 -11.22 10.82 -5.08
CA TRP A 253 -10.25 10.14 -4.24
C TRP A 253 -8.82 10.64 -4.50
N THR A 254 -7.92 10.38 -3.56
CA THR A 254 -6.49 10.71 -3.66
C THR A 254 -5.62 9.49 -3.47
N VAL A 255 -4.44 9.55 -4.09
CA VAL A 255 -3.37 8.59 -3.87
C VAL A 255 -2.15 9.36 -3.41
N SER A 256 -1.52 8.87 -2.34
CA SER A 256 -0.23 9.36 -1.86
C SER A 256 0.91 8.55 -2.45
N TYR A 257 1.96 9.23 -2.85
CA TYR A 257 3.21 8.67 -3.32
C TYR A 257 4.37 9.18 -2.48
N THR A 258 5.34 8.31 -2.25
CA THR A 258 6.67 8.66 -1.75
C THR A 258 7.64 8.66 -2.93
N TYR A 259 8.60 9.58 -2.91
CA TYR A 259 9.62 9.72 -3.94
C TYR A 259 11.02 9.70 -3.33
N ARG A 260 11.85 8.79 -3.84
CA ARG A 260 13.29 8.64 -3.50
C ARG A 260 14.09 8.29 -4.77
N GLY A 261 14.03 9.15 -5.79
CA GLY A 261 14.54 8.85 -7.14
C GLY A 261 13.57 8.04 -8.01
N GLY A 262 12.40 7.75 -7.48
CA GLY A 262 11.30 7.06 -8.14
C GLY A 262 10.06 7.13 -7.26
N PHE A 263 8.87 7.13 -7.87
CA PHE A 263 7.63 7.21 -7.12
C PHE A 263 7.12 5.81 -6.74
N GLU A 264 6.73 5.65 -5.50
CA GLU A 264 6.08 4.46 -4.96
C GLU A 264 4.80 4.88 -4.24
N ARG A 265 3.75 4.05 -4.24
CA ARG A 265 2.55 4.37 -3.48
C ARG A 265 2.86 4.26 -1.99
N SER A 266 2.55 5.30 -1.23
CA SER A 266 2.77 5.33 0.23
C SER A 266 1.88 4.32 0.97
N ASN A 267 0.71 3.99 0.39
CA ASN A 267 -0.22 3.00 0.91
C ASN A 267 -0.97 2.30 -0.24
N SER A 268 -1.54 1.13 0.06
CA SER A 268 -2.35 0.37 -0.90
C SER A 268 -3.78 0.91 -1.02
N GLN A 269 -4.25 1.66 -0.01
CA GLN A 269 -5.59 2.20 0.07
C GLN A 269 -5.67 3.59 -0.57
N VAL A 270 -6.73 3.81 -1.35
CA VAL A 270 -7.07 5.14 -1.86
C VAL A 270 -7.97 5.84 -0.83
N THR A 271 -7.72 7.12 -0.56
CA THR A 271 -8.47 7.90 0.44
C THR A 271 -9.41 8.89 -0.22
N THR A 272 -10.44 9.34 0.50
CA THR A 272 -11.31 10.43 0.03
C THR A 272 -10.51 11.72 -0.15
N ARG A 273 -10.72 12.40 -1.27
CA ARG A 273 -10.13 13.71 -1.55
C ARG A 273 -10.79 14.80 -0.73
N ASP A 274 -9.98 15.67 -0.15
CA ASP A 274 -10.49 16.86 0.51
C ASP A 274 -11.26 17.70 -0.51
N ARG A 275 -12.47 18.17 -0.15
CA ARG A 275 -13.30 19.03 -1.00
C ARG A 275 -12.64 20.38 -1.29
N LYS A 276 -11.69 20.79 -0.45
CA LYS A 276 -10.89 22.02 -0.61
C LYS A 276 -9.57 21.79 -1.34
N ALA A 277 -9.24 20.54 -1.68
CA ALA A 277 -8.08 20.24 -2.51
C ALA A 277 -8.24 20.92 -3.87
N VAL A 278 -7.14 21.51 -4.35
CA VAL A 278 -7.08 22.19 -5.64
C VAL A 278 -6.00 21.51 -6.45
N ASP A 279 -6.25 21.36 -7.76
CA ASP A 279 -5.26 20.86 -8.70
C ASP A 279 -4.16 21.94 -8.84
N ILE A 280 -2.94 21.64 -8.39
CA ILE A 280 -1.77 22.52 -8.45
C ILE A 280 -0.83 21.99 -9.53
N ASP A 281 -0.59 22.79 -10.57
CA ASP A 281 0.39 22.46 -11.60
C ASP A 281 1.79 22.89 -11.16
N LEU A 282 2.66 21.92 -10.90
CA LEU A 282 4.06 22.14 -10.53
C LEU A 282 4.86 22.82 -11.64
N ALA A 283 4.40 22.78 -12.89
CA ALA A 283 5.04 23.51 -13.99
C ALA A 283 4.88 25.03 -13.87
N GLN A 284 3.91 25.53 -13.07
CA GLN A 284 3.69 26.96 -12.83
C GLN A 284 4.61 27.55 -11.77
N VAL A 285 5.40 26.72 -11.08
CA VAL A 285 6.37 27.19 -10.08
C VAL A 285 7.50 27.93 -10.77
N ASN A 286 7.71 29.19 -10.38
CA ASN A 286 8.87 29.97 -10.79
C ASN A 286 10.14 29.42 -10.12
N THR A 287 10.91 28.66 -10.88
CA THR A 287 12.13 27.98 -10.40
C THR A 287 13.23 28.95 -10.00
N ASP A 288 13.37 30.06 -10.70
CA ASP A 288 14.44 31.03 -10.42
C ASP A 288 14.16 31.76 -9.10
N ALA A 289 12.91 32.15 -8.90
CA ALA A 289 12.48 32.79 -7.67
C ALA A 289 12.50 31.82 -6.48
N LEU A 290 12.08 30.55 -6.68
CA LEU A 290 12.19 29.53 -5.65
C LEU A 290 13.66 29.30 -5.25
N ALA A 291 14.58 29.21 -6.23
CA ALA A 291 16.01 29.06 -5.95
C ALA A 291 16.56 30.22 -5.12
N ALA A 292 16.21 31.46 -5.49
CA ALA A 292 16.61 32.65 -4.75
C ALA A 292 16.11 32.61 -3.29
N VAL A 293 14.84 32.24 -3.09
CA VAL A 293 14.25 32.13 -1.75
C VAL A 293 14.89 31.01 -0.94
N LEU A 294 15.09 29.81 -1.50
CA LEU A 294 15.71 28.70 -0.78
C LEU A 294 17.13 29.04 -0.29
N ASN A 295 17.89 29.80 -1.09
CA ASN A 295 19.23 30.25 -0.73
C ASN A 295 19.23 31.35 0.34
N ALA A 296 18.21 32.22 0.35
CA ALA A 296 18.12 33.35 1.29
C ALA A 296 17.33 33.04 2.57
N ALA A 297 16.51 31.98 2.58
CA ALA A 297 15.50 31.73 3.60
C ALA A 297 16.06 31.74 5.03
N ALA A 298 17.19 31.09 5.27
CA ALA A 298 17.79 31.02 6.60
C ALA A 298 18.19 32.40 7.14
N THR A 299 18.78 33.25 6.28
CA THR A 299 19.15 34.63 6.61
C THR A 299 17.91 35.49 6.79
N THR A 300 16.94 35.41 5.89
CA THR A 300 15.69 36.18 5.95
C THR A 300 14.88 35.88 7.22
N LEU A 301 14.87 34.62 7.66
CA LEU A 301 14.09 34.18 8.82
C LEU A 301 14.84 34.27 10.15
N GLY A 302 16.12 34.65 10.14
CA GLY A 302 16.89 34.91 11.36
C GLY A 302 17.17 33.69 12.23
N VAL A 303 17.11 32.46 11.67
CA VAL A 303 17.40 31.22 12.41
C VAL A 303 18.92 31.00 12.46
N PRO A 304 19.57 31.09 13.64
CA PRO A 304 21.01 30.88 13.74
C PRO A 304 21.39 29.45 13.33
N GLY A 305 22.30 29.30 12.38
CA GLY A 305 22.66 27.98 11.82
C GLY A 305 21.47 27.26 11.16
N GLY A 306 20.43 27.98 10.78
CA GLY A 306 19.25 27.42 10.13
C GLY A 306 19.57 26.93 8.73
N VAL A 307 19.01 25.78 8.38
CA VAL A 307 19.01 25.24 7.01
C VAL A 307 17.57 24.98 6.58
N VAL A 308 17.30 24.99 5.27
CA VAL A 308 16.00 24.58 4.76
C VAL A 308 15.81 23.09 5.04
N SER A 309 14.86 22.77 5.91
CA SER A 309 14.54 21.39 6.27
C SER A 309 13.69 20.70 5.22
N HIS A 310 12.66 21.42 4.75
CA HIS A 310 11.75 20.98 3.71
C HIS A 310 10.93 22.17 3.22
N TYR A 311 10.22 21.98 2.12
CA TYR A 311 9.15 22.89 1.72
C TYR A 311 7.95 22.12 1.21
N ARG A 312 6.78 22.76 1.32
CA ARG A 312 5.48 22.18 1.00
C ARG A 312 4.77 23.05 -0.03
N ILE A 313 4.28 22.43 -1.08
CA ILE A 313 3.47 23.05 -2.13
C ILE A 313 2.05 22.54 -1.93
N ALA A 314 1.14 23.41 -1.50
CA ALA A 314 -0.24 23.03 -1.18
C ALA A 314 -1.20 24.23 -1.30
N ASN A 315 -2.50 23.94 -1.33
CA ASN A 315 -3.54 24.95 -1.19
C ASN A 315 -3.97 25.08 0.28
N ASP A 316 -3.14 25.75 1.06
CA ASP A 316 -3.41 25.97 2.48
C ASP A 316 -4.60 26.92 2.69
N THR A 317 -5.58 26.48 3.49
CA THR A 317 -6.82 27.25 3.72
C THR A 317 -6.54 28.63 4.33
N TRP A 318 -5.49 28.77 5.15
CA TRP A 318 -5.11 30.02 5.80
C TRP A 318 -4.35 31.00 4.88
N VAL A 319 -3.86 30.51 3.75
CA VAL A 319 -3.29 31.33 2.67
C VAL A 319 -4.39 31.67 1.65
N GLY A 320 -5.35 30.76 1.45
CA GLY A 320 -6.50 30.94 0.57
C GLY A 320 -6.19 30.77 -0.91
N ARG A 321 -4.98 30.30 -1.25
CA ARG A 321 -4.53 30.01 -2.62
C ARG A 321 -3.35 29.02 -2.60
N PRO A 322 -3.07 28.34 -3.74
CA PRO A 322 -1.85 27.54 -3.88
C PRO A 322 -0.60 28.37 -3.58
N SER A 323 0.24 27.82 -2.72
CA SER A 323 1.45 28.49 -2.23
C SER A 323 2.53 27.47 -1.90
N ILE A 324 3.75 27.96 -1.74
CA ILE A 324 4.90 27.18 -1.29
C ILE A 324 5.27 27.69 0.10
N THR A 325 5.29 26.80 1.08
CA THR A 325 5.74 27.10 2.45
C THR A 325 7.11 26.48 2.66
N VAL A 326 8.12 27.32 2.90
CA VAL A 326 9.52 26.90 3.10
C VAL A 326 9.82 26.92 4.59
N TYR A 327 10.29 25.79 5.12
CA TYR A 327 10.59 25.61 6.54
C TYR A 327 12.10 25.57 6.78
N VAL A 328 12.59 26.51 7.59
CA VAL A 328 13.96 26.55 8.07
C VAL A 328 14.01 26.02 9.49
N ARG A 329 14.98 25.14 9.77
CA ARG A 329 15.21 24.58 11.10
C ARG A 329 16.71 24.45 11.38
N ASN A 330 17.10 24.50 12.65
CA ASN A 330 18.46 24.18 13.09
C ASN A 330 18.50 22.96 14.02
N GLU A 331 19.71 22.56 14.43
CA GLU A 331 19.96 21.38 15.27
C GLU A 331 19.29 21.44 16.65
N VAL A 332 19.14 22.65 17.20
CA VAL A 332 18.47 22.88 18.49
C VAL A 332 16.94 23.03 18.36
N SER A 333 16.37 22.66 17.22
CA SER A 333 14.93 22.69 16.95
C SER A 333 14.29 24.08 16.97
N GLN A 334 15.07 25.13 16.79
CA GLN A 334 14.52 26.44 16.43
C GLN A 334 14.08 26.38 14.97
N SER A 335 12.87 26.87 14.70
CA SER A 335 12.28 26.81 13.37
C SER A 335 11.61 28.12 13.01
N ALA A 336 11.62 28.43 11.73
CA ALA A 336 10.92 29.54 11.12
C ALA A 336 10.41 29.11 9.75
N HIS A 337 9.45 29.84 9.20
CA HIS A 337 8.98 29.55 7.85
C HIS A 337 8.55 30.81 7.11
N LEU A 338 8.53 30.72 5.79
CA LEU A 338 7.97 31.76 4.93
C LEU A 338 7.02 31.10 3.93
N VAL A 339 6.06 31.87 3.45
CA VAL A 339 5.12 31.47 2.41
C VAL A 339 5.32 32.35 1.21
N LEU A 340 5.42 31.73 0.05
CA LEU A 340 5.50 32.38 -1.24
C LEU A 340 4.39 31.89 -2.17
N ALA A 341 3.98 32.73 -3.11
CA ALA A 341 3.16 32.33 -4.24
C ALA A 341 3.97 31.44 -5.19
N LEU A 342 3.29 30.68 -6.06
CA LEU A 342 3.96 29.90 -7.11
C LEU A 342 4.82 30.78 -8.05
N SER A 343 4.48 32.06 -8.20
CA SER A 343 5.25 33.05 -8.94
C SER A 343 6.59 33.42 -8.29
N GLY A 344 6.79 33.08 -7.02
CA GLY A 344 7.95 33.46 -6.22
C GLY A 344 7.78 34.70 -5.34
N GLU A 345 6.63 35.38 -5.40
CA GLU A 345 6.31 36.51 -4.53
C GLU A 345 6.19 36.04 -3.07
N VAL A 346 6.91 36.67 -2.15
CA VAL A 346 6.81 36.38 -0.71
C VAL A 346 5.49 36.95 -0.18
N LEU A 347 4.61 36.07 0.30
CA LEU A 347 3.29 36.43 0.80
C LEU A 347 3.32 36.75 2.30
N LYS A 348 3.99 35.90 3.09
CA LYS A 348 4.07 36.01 4.55
C LYS A 348 5.39 35.44 5.05
N THR A 349 5.93 36.02 6.12
CA THR A 349 7.14 35.55 6.79
C THR A 349 6.88 35.35 8.27
N TYR A 350 7.34 34.24 8.81
CA TYR A 350 7.25 33.87 10.21
C TYR A 350 8.67 33.64 10.74
N PRO A 351 9.42 34.72 11.02
CA PRO A 351 10.80 34.62 11.46
C PRO A 351 10.89 33.98 12.85
N TYR A 352 12.08 33.50 13.19
CA TYR A 352 12.35 33.03 14.55
C TYR A 352 12.45 34.23 15.50
N GLU A 353 11.61 34.23 16.53
CA GLU A 353 11.67 35.21 17.62
C GLU A 353 12.65 34.70 18.70
N ARG A 354 13.59 35.57 19.08
CA ARG A 354 14.74 35.25 19.94
C ARG A 354 14.45 35.39 21.42
#